data_AF-A0A928U516-F1
#
_entry.id   AF-A0A928U516-F1
#
_cell.length_a   1.000
_cell.length_b   1.000
_cell.length_c   1.000
_cell.angle_alpha   90.00
_cell.angle_beta   90.00
_cell.angle_gamma   90.00
#
_symmetry.space_group_name_H-M   'P 1'
#
loop_
_entity.id
_entity.type
_entity.pdbx_description
1 polymer ?
#
loop_
_entity_poly.entity_id
_entity_poly.type
_entity_poly.pdbx_seq_one_letter_code
_entity_poly.pdbx_strand_id
1 'polypeptide(L)'
;MATKTLSIRIGDTDYKFLSSLAKEENEDVSKKIRELVDLGRVMLAIEKYKKSEASLEKAAHIAGVSIAKMMDILKEYKIEANLEYEDYLKSLKTLRKVW
;
A
#
# COMPACT_ATOMS: atom_id res chain seq x y z
N MET A 1 -12.39 -15.29 6.37
CA MET A 1 -12.11 -15.07 4.93
C MET A 1 -11.74 -16.40 4.31
N ALA A 2 -12.08 -16.64 3.03
CA ALA A 2 -11.69 -17.86 2.34
C ALA A 2 -10.16 -17.88 2.15
N THR A 3 -9.48 -18.85 2.75
CA THR A 3 -8.04 -19.05 2.59
C THR A 3 -7.75 -19.82 1.32
N LYS A 4 -6.79 -19.35 0.53
CA LYS A 4 -6.29 -20.05 -0.67
C LYS A 4 -4.80 -20.33 -0.48
N THR A 5 -4.36 -21.52 -0.87
CA THR A 5 -2.95 -21.91 -0.85
C THR A 5 -2.30 -21.51 -2.18
N LEU A 6 -1.18 -20.81 -2.10
CA LEU A 6 -0.34 -20.45 -3.24
C LEU A 6 1.01 -21.16 -3.09
N SER A 7 1.41 -21.93 -4.10
CA SER A 7 2.72 -22.60 -4.14
C SER A 7 3.61 -21.89 -5.16
N ILE A 8 4.79 -21.44 -4.72
CA ILE A 8 5.73 -20.65 -5.52
C ILE A 8 7.11 -21.27 -5.38
N ARG A 9 7.85 -21.38 -6.49
CA ARG A 9 9.29 -21.70 -6.43
C ARG A 9 10.05 -20.43 -6.07
N ILE A 10 10.92 -20.54 -5.07
CA ILE A 10 11.74 -19.44 -4.58
C ILE A 10 13.20 -19.86 -4.59
N GLY A 11 14.10 -18.91 -4.85
CA GLY A 11 15.54 -19.16 -4.80
C GLY A 11 16.00 -19.46 -3.37
N ASP A 12 17.11 -20.18 -3.25
CA ASP A 12 17.69 -20.53 -1.93
C ASP A 12 18.08 -19.28 -1.13
N THR A 13 18.63 -18.25 -1.79
CA THR A 13 18.99 -16.98 -1.16
C THR A 13 17.77 -16.28 -0.53
N ASP A 14 16.69 -16.13 -1.29
CA ASP A 14 15.47 -15.46 -0.82
C ASP A 14 14.78 -16.28 0.27
N TYR A 15 14.78 -17.61 0.16
CA TYR A 15 14.25 -18.49 1.20
C TYR A 15 15.03 -18.36 2.51
N LYS A 16 16.37 -18.28 2.45
CA LYS A 16 17.22 -18.07 3.62
C LYS A 16 16.92 -16.74 4.30
N PHE A 17 16.75 -15.67 3.53
CA PHE A 17 16.33 -14.36 4.06
C PHE A 17 14.97 -14.44 4.79
N LEU A 18 13.97 -15.07 4.17
CA LEU A 18 12.64 -15.23 4.79
C LEU A 18 12.70 -16.09 6.05
N SER A 19 13.51 -17.16 6.04
CA SER A 19 13.68 -18.04 7.18
C SER A 19 14.42 -17.37 8.34
N SER A 20 15.45 -16.55 8.07
CA SER A 20 16.15 -15.80 9.11
C SER A 20 15.23 -14.77 9.76
N LEU A 21 14.46 -14.03 8.95
CA LEU A 21 13.52 -13.03 9.45
C LEU A 21 12.43 -13.66 10.32
N ALA A 22 11.86 -14.79 9.88
CA ALA A 22 10.86 -15.51 10.66
C ALA A 22 11.43 -16.05 11.99
N LYS A 23 12.69 -16.52 12.00
CA LYS A 23 13.36 -16.98 13.22
C LYS A 23 13.61 -15.87 14.23
N GLU A 24 14.01 -14.69 13.77
CA GLU A 24 14.27 -13.52 14.62
C GLU A 24 13.02 -13.11 15.41
N GLU A 25 11.85 -13.21 14.78
CA GLU A 25 10.56 -12.87 15.39
C GLU A 25 9.83 -14.07 16.03
N ASN A 26 10.45 -15.27 16.01
CA ASN A 26 9.87 -16.53 16.50
C ASN A 26 8.51 -16.87 15.85
N GLU A 27 8.41 -16.69 14.53
CA GLU A 27 7.21 -16.90 13.74
C GLU A 27 7.39 -17.95 12.63
N ASP A 28 6.28 -18.42 12.07
CA ASP A 28 6.29 -19.26 10.87
C ASP A 28 6.66 -18.46 9.62
N VAL A 29 7.48 -19.06 8.75
CA VAL A 29 7.86 -18.48 7.45
C VAL A 29 6.63 -18.07 6.63
N SER A 30 5.57 -18.90 6.64
CA SER A 30 4.33 -18.57 5.93
C SER A 30 3.60 -17.35 6.51
N LYS A 31 3.68 -17.12 7.83
CA LYS A 31 3.11 -15.93 8.45
C LYS A 31 3.91 -14.71 8.01
N LYS A 32 5.24 -14.76 8.13
CA LYS A 32 6.13 -13.66 7.74
C LYS A 32 5.99 -13.28 6.26
N ILE A 33 5.87 -14.28 5.37
CA ILE A 33 5.61 -14.03 3.94
C ILE A 33 4.31 -13.24 3.73
N ARG A 34 3.22 -13.59 4.42
CA ARG A 34 1.95 -12.86 4.27
C ARG A 34 2.06 -11.41 4.72
N GLU A 35 2.73 -11.16 5.85
CA GLU A 35 2.98 -9.81 6.33
C GLU A 35 3.82 -8.99 5.34
N LEU A 36 4.86 -9.60 4.76
CA LEU A 36 5.67 -8.94 3.73
C LEU A 36 4.87 -8.66 2.46
N VAL A 37 3.93 -9.53 2.08
CA VAL A 37 3.01 -9.27 0.96
C VAL A 37 2.10 -8.08 1.30
N ASP A 38 1.55 -8.01 2.50
CA ASP A 38 0.71 -6.89 2.93
C ASP A 38 1.50 -5.57 2.93
N LEU A 39 2.73 -5.57 3.43
CA LEU A 39 3.65 -4.43 3.35
C LEU A 39 3.96 -4.07 1.89
N GLY A 40 4.23 -5.07 1.05
CA GLY A 40 4.51 -4.91 -0.38
C GLY A 40 3.36 -4.25 -1.13
N ARG A 41 2.11 -4.56 -0.77
CA ARG A 41 0.91 -3.90 -1.33
C ARG A 41 0.87 -2.42 -1.00
N VAL A 42 1.20 -2.05 0.25
CA VAL A 42 1.27 -0.64 0.68
C VAL A 42 2.38 0.09 -0.07
N MET A 43 3.58 -0.49 -0.16
CA MET A 43 4.71 0.12 -0.87
C MET A 43 4.42 0.30 -2.37
N LEU A 44 3.78 -0.70 -3.00
CA LEU A 44 3.35 -0.61 -4.39
C LEU A 44 2.30 0.50 -4.60
N ALA A 45 1.35 0.63 -3.68
CA ALA A 45 0.34 1.68 -3.73
C ALA A 45 0.97 3.08 -3.64
N ILE A 46 1.92 3.27 -2.71
CA ILE A 46 2.67 4.53 -2.55
C ILE A 46 3.42 4.87 -3.84
N GLU A 47 4.17 3.92 -4.40
CA GLU A 47 4.98 4.16 -5.60
C GLU A 47 4.13 4.52 -6.81
N LYS A 48 2.99 3.84 -7.00
CA LYS A 48 2.04 4.16 -8.07
C LYS A 48 1.35 5.50 -7.88
N TYR A 49 1.04 5.87 -6.64
CA TYR A 49 0.51 7.21 -6.33
C TYR A 49 1.55 8.28 -6.67
N LYS A 50 2.80 8.15 -6.20
CA LYS A 50 3.90 9.10 -6.50
C LYS A 50 4.13 9.32 -7.99
N LYS A 51 3.96 8.29 -8.81
CA LYS A 51 4.12 8.35 -10.28
C LYS A 51 2.88 8.85 -11.01
N SER A 52 1.83 9.24 -10.29
CA SER A 52 0.51 9.59 -10.85
C SER A 52 -0.14 8.47 -11.67
N GLU A 53 0.27 7.21 -11.47
CA GLU A 53 -0.31 6.03 -12.11
C GLU A 53 -1.58 5.52 -11.38
N ALA A 54 -1.78 6.00 -10.16
CA ALA A 54 -2.93 5.69 -9.33
C ALA A 54 -3.48 6.96 -8.66
N SER A 55 -4.80 7.14 -8.74
CA SER A 55 -5.53 8.08 -7.88
C SER A 55 -5.45 7.62 -6.42
N LEU A 56 -5.83 8.51 -5.49
CA LEU A 56 -5.90 8.17 -4.06
C LEU A 56 -6.78 6.94 -3.79
N GLU A 57 -7.94 6.87 -4.45
CA GLU A 57 -8.86 5.73 -4.34
C GLU A 57 -8.23 4.44 -4.86
N LYS A 58 -7.58 4.49 -6.03
CA LYS A 58 -6.90 3.32 -6.61
C LYS A 58 -5.73 2.87 -5.75
N ALA A 59 -4.97 3.79 -5.16
CA ALA A 59 -3.90 3.47 -4.22
C ALA A 59 -4.45 2.79 -2.95
N ALA A 60 -5.53 3.31 -2.38
CA ALA A 60 -6.20 2.71 -1.23
C ALA A 60 -6.67 1.27 -1.54
N HIS A 61 -7.24 1.04 -2.73
CA HIS A 61 -7.64 -0.28 -3.19
C HIS A 61 -6.46 -1.26 -3.32
N ILE A 62 -5.34 -0.82 -3.91
CA ILE A 62 -4.12 -1.64 -4.03
C ILE A 62 -3.60 -2.03 -2.64
N ALA A 63 -3.51 -1.06 -1.73
CA ALA A 63 -3.08 -1.27 -0.35
C ALA A 63 -4.09 -2.08 0.48
N GLY A 64 -5.34 -2.19 0.05
CA GLY A 64 -6.39 -2.91 0.79
C GLY A 64 -6.88 -2.17 2.02
N VAL A 65 -6.83 -0.84 2.02
CA VAL A 65 -7.22 0.03 3.14
C VAL A 65 -8.30 1.02 2.71
N SER A 66 -8.90 1.72 3.67
CA SER A 66 -9.82 2.83 3.37
C SER A 66 -9.05 4.03 2.78
N ILE A 67 -9.77 4.91 2.07
CA ILE A 67 -9.19 6.16 1.54
C ILE A 67 -8.56 7.00 2.66
N ALA A 68 -9.26 7.15 3.79
CA ALA A 68 -8.75 7.89 4.94
C ALA A 68 -7.44 7.29 5.47
N LYS A 69 -7.37 5.96 5.61
CA LYS A 69 -6.14 5.29 6.05
C LYS A 69 -5.01 5.43 5.03
N MET A 70 -5.33 5.43 3.74
CA MET A 70 -4.34 5.70 2.68
C MET A 70 -3.77 7.12 2.79
N MET A 71 -4.60 8.13 3.12
CA MET A 71 -4.11 9.49 3.36
C MET A 71 -3.14 9.55 4.55
N ASP A 72 -3.45 8.84 5.65
CA ASP A 72 -2.55 8.74 6.80
C ASP A 72 -1.22 8.11 6.42
N ILE A 73 -1.24 7.03 5.63
CA ILE A 73 -0.04 6.37 5.11
C ILE A 73 0.77 7.33 4.25
N LEU A 74 0.16 8.02 3.27
CA LEU A 74 0.88 8.98 2.44
C LEU A 74 1.54 10.07 3.27
N LYS A 75 0.85 10.56 4.31
CA LYS A 75 1.39 11.55 5.25
C LYS A 75 2.57 11.01 6.04
N GLU A 76 2.47 9.79 6.57
CA GLU A 76 3.55 9.14 7.34
C GLU A 76 4.83 8.99 6.50
N TYR A 77 4.67 8.63 5.22
CA TYR A 77 5.76 8.50 4.26
C TYR A 77 6.18 9.83 3.61
N LYS A 78 5.63 10.96 4.07
CA LYS A 78 5.91 12.32 3.55
C LYS A 78 5.72 12.45 2.04
N ILE A 79 4.69 11.79 1.52
CA ILE A 79 4.32 11.87 0.11
C ILE A 79 3.40 13.07 -0.07
N GLU A 80 3.83 14.00 -0.93
CA GLU A 80 3.04 15.16 -1.30
C GLU A 80 1.78 14.73 -2.06
N ALA A 81 0.70 15.48 -1.87
CA ALA A 81 -0.52 15.24 -2.62
C ALA A 81 -0.29 15.62 -4.09
N ASN A 82 -0.74 14.77 -5.01
CA ASN A 82 -0.77 15.08 -6.44
C ASN A 82 -1.93 16.04 -6.74
N LEU A 83 -1.85 17.26 -6.23
CA LEU A 83 -2.86 18.31 -6.42
C LEU A 83 -2.18 19.57 -6.91
N GLU A 84 -2.68 20.09 -8.03
CA GLU A 84 -2.28 21.39 -8.53
C GLU A 84 -3.19 22.50 -7.99
N TYR A 85 -2.76 23.74 -8.14
CA TYR A 85 -3.54 24.90 -7.71
C TYR A 85 -4.92 24.96 -8.40
N GLU A 86 -5.01 24.52 -9.65
CA GLU A 86 -6.27 24.46 -10.38
C GLU A 86 -7.24 23.43 -9.80
N ASP A 87 -6.74 22.29 -9.33
CA ASP A 87 -7.54 21.25 -8.66
C ASP A 87 -8.16 21.80 -7.38
N TYR A 88 -7.41 22.61 -6.63
CA TYR A 88 -7.90 23.28 -5.43
C TYR A 88 -9.08 24.21 -5.76
N LEU A 89 -8.94 25.09 -6.76
CA LEU A 89 -10.00 26.02 -7.17
C LEU A 89 -11.25 25.28 -7.68
N LYS A 90 -11.06 24.18 -8.41
CA LYS A 90 -12.15 23.34 -8.91
C LYS A 90 -12.88 22.64 -7.76
N SER A 91 -12.14 22.19 -6.75
CA SER A 91 -12.68 21.59 -5.55
C SER A 91 -13.55 22.59 -4.78
N LEU A 92 -13.10 23.83 -4.58
CA LEU A 92 -13.89 24.90 -3.95
C LEU A 92 -15.19 25.22 -4.70
N LYS A 93 -15.14 25.31 -6.03
CA LYS A 93 -16.33 25.55 -6.86
C LYS A 93 -17.36 24.42 -6.73
N THR A 94 -16.88 23.19 -6.58
CA THR A 94 -17.74 22.01 -6.42
C THR A 94 -18.37 21.99 -5.03
N LEU A 95 -17.57 22.26 -3.99
CA LEU A 95 -18.04 22.33 -2.60
C LEU A 95 -19.20 23.32 -2.44
N ARG A 96 -19.09 24.50 -3.05
CA ARG A 96 -20.14 25.54 -3.02
C ARG A 96 -21.49 25.11 -3.62
N LYS A 97 -21.54 24.02 -4.40
CA LYS A 97 -22.80 23.51 -4.98
C LYS A 97 -23.51 22.52 -4.06
N VAL A 98 -22.79 21.90 -3.13
CA VAL A 98 -23.27 20.79 -2.30
C VAL A 98 -23.36 21.16 -0.82
N TRP A 99 -22.92 22.37 -0.47
CA TRP A 99 -22.98 22.97 0.86
C TRP A 99 -23.85 24.21 0.82
#